data_AF-A0A3B9ZR36-F1
#
_entry.id   AF-A0A3B9ZR36-F1
#
_cell.length_a   1.000
_cell.length_b   1.000
_cell.length_c   1.000
_cell.angle_alpha   90.00
_cell.angle_beta   90.00
_cell.angle_gamma   90.00
#
_symmetry.space_group_name_H-M   'P 1'
#
loop_
_entity.id
_entity.type
_entity.pdbx_description
1 polymer ?
#
loop_
_entity_poly.entity_id
_entity_poly.type
_entity_poly.pdbx_seq_one_letter_code
_entity_poly.pdbx_strand_id
1 'polypeptide(L)'
;MSTFEDLKISKSVLKAIEELGFTEPTPIQMKAIPMVRSGVDVLGIAQTGTGKTAAYFIPLIMKLIKAEGKDPRAVILVPTRELAIQVGEDLHDLLKFTNLRHATVYGGIGWTKHADMIKPGVDIIVATPGRLWDLYKAEAVSFKKIKTLV
;
A
#
# COMPACT_ATOMS: atom_id res chain seq x y z
N MET A 1 24.67 -9.69 -9.61
CA MET A 1 23.28 -9.85 -9.13
C MET A 1 22.93 -8.59 -8.37
N SER A 2 21.70 -8.08 -8.52
CA SER A 2 21.26 -6.89 -7.77
C SER A 2 20.47 -7.37 -6.55
N THR A 3 20.72 -6.84 -5.37
CA THR A 3 20.01 -7.21 -4.14
C THR A 3 19.00 -6.14 -3.74
N PHE A 4 18.09 -6.46 -2.81
CA PHE A 4 17.21 -5.44 -2.22
C PHE A 4 17.99 -4.38 -1.43
N GLU A 5 19.19 -4.69 -0.94
CA GLU A 5 20.05 -3.74 -0.25
C GLU A 5 20.56 -2.63 -1.19
N ASP A 6 20.82 -2.96 -2.46
CA ASP A 6 21.22 -1.99 -3.50
C ASP A 6 20.15 -0.92 -3.73
N LEU A 7 18.89 -1.25 -3.46
CA LEU A 7 17.76 -0.32 -3.58
C LEU A 7 17.67 0.66 -2.40
N LYS A 8 18.55 0.57 -1.39
CA LYS A 8 18.59 1.43 -0.20
C LYS A 8 17.24 1.44 0.55
N ILE A 9 16.65 0.27 0.72
CA ILE A 9 15.36 0.09 1.41
C ILE A 9 15.56 0.21 2.94
N SER A 10 14.54 0.67 3.67
CA SER A 10 14.61 0.74 5.13
C SER A 10 14.72 -0.64 5.77
N LYS A 11 15.48 -0.76 6.87
CA LYS A 11 15.70 -2.03 7.60
C LYS A 11 14.41 -2.78 7.98
N SER A 12 13.34 -2.06 8.35
CA SER A 12 12.04 -2.67 8.68
C SER A 12 11.43 -3.41 7.49
N VAL A 13 11.44 -2.77 6.33
CA VAL A 13 10.92 -3.35 5.08
C VAL A 13 11.83 -4.47 4.57
N LEU A 14 13.16 -4.32 4.67
CA LEU A 14 14.09 -5.42 4.32
C LEU A 14 13.81 -6.67 5.16
N LYS A 15 13.60 -6.52 6.47
CA LYS A 15 13.26 -7.63 7.35
C LYS A 15 11.93 -8.31 6.95
N ALA A 16 10.94 -7.53 6.50
CA ALA A 16 9.68 -8.09 5.99
C ALA A 16 9.88 -8.87 4.68
N ILE A 17 10.68 -8.32 3.75
CA ILE A 17 11.05 -8.95 2.48
C ILE A 17 11.80 -10.28 2.71
N GLU A 18 12.73 -10.30 3.67
CA GLU A 18 13.46 -11.52 4.06
C GLU A 18 12.52 -12.58 4.63
N GLU A 19 11.57 -12.21 5.48
CA GLU A 19 10.59 -13.15 6.06
C GLU A 19 9.61 -13.70 5.00
N LEU A 20 9.29 -12.90 3.99
CA LEU A 20 8.54 -13.33 2.80
C LEU A 20 9.34 -14.24 1.87
N GLY A 21 10.64 -14.44 2.12
CA GLY A 21 11.51 -15.29 1.31
C GLY A 21 11.92 -14.67 -0.02
N PHE A 22 11.78 -13.35 -0.19
CA PHE A 22 12.19 -12.66 -1.40
C PHE A 22 13.71 -12.45 -1.39
N THR A 23 14.40 -13.11 -2.31
CA THR A 23 15.87 -13.08 -2.39
C THR A 23 16.38 -11.98 -3.33
N GLU A 24 15.76 -11.84 -4.50
CA GLU A 24 16.16 -10.88 -5.53
C GLU A 24 14.98 -10.01 -5.99
N PRO A 25 15.21 -8.70 -6.21
CA PRO A 25 14.20 -7.82 -6.75
C PRO A 25 13.88 -8.15 -8.21
N THR A 26 12.60 -8.19 -8.55
CA THR A 26 12.16 -8.42 -9.93
C THR A 26 12.51 -7.23 -10.84
N PRO A 27 12.53 -7.39 -12.18
CA PRO A 27 12.84 -6.28 -13.10
C PRO A 27 11.93 -5.07 -12.94
N ILE A 28 10.65 -5.26 -12.60
CA ILE A 28 9.73 -4.14 -12.36
C ILE A 28 10.04 -3.45 -11.03
N GLN A 29 10.44 -4.18 -9.99
CA GLN A 29 10.84 -3.61 -8.70
C GLN A 29 12.12 -2.79 -8.83
N MET A 30 13.14 -3.31 -9.52
CA MET A 30 14.40 -2.60 -9.78
C MET A 30 14.20 -1.26 -10.49
N LYS A 31 13.24 -1.19 -11.43
CA LYS A 31 12.96 0.02 -12.20
C LYS A 31 11.99 0.96 -11.46
N ALA A 32 10.93 0.43 -10.88
CA ALA A 32 9.86 1.24 -10.31
C ALA A 32 10.22 1.80 -8.93
N ILE A 33 10.92 1.06 -8.06
CA ILE A 33 11.18 1.50 -6.68
C ILE A 33 11.96 2.84 -6.66
N PRO A 34 13.06 3.01 -7.42
CA PRO A 34 13.77 4.30 -7.46
C PRO A 34 12.92 5.44 -8.05
N MET A 35 12.10 5.15 -9.06
CA MET A 35 11.26 6.14 -9.74
C MET A 35 10.10 6.61 -8.85
N VAL A 36 9.35 5.69 -8.26
CA VAL A 36 8.27 6.04 -7.32
C VAL A 36 8.83 6.79 -6.11
N ARG A 37 10.03 6.40 -5.62
CA ARG A 37 10.70 7.10 -4.52
C ARG A 37 11.13 8.53 -4.87
N SER A 38 11.47 8.82 -6.12
CA SER A 38 11.81 10.20 -6.54
C SER A 38 10.60 11.13 -6.61
N GLY A 39 9.38 10.56 -6.53
CA GLY A 39 8.13 11.32 -6.49
C GLY A 39 7.56 11.66 -7.87
N VAL A 40 8.07 11.05 -8.93
CA VAL A 40 7.48 11.16 -10.28
C VAL A 40 6.32 10.18 -10.45
N ASP A 41 5.40 10.52 -11.36
CA ASP A 41 4.35 9.61 -11.78
C ASP A 41 4.92 8.46 -12.60
N VAL A 42 4.39 7.24 -12.38
CA VAL A 42 4.90 6.02 -13.00
C VAL A 42 3.75 5.23 -13.61
N LEU A 43 3.86 4.90 -14.90
CA LEU A 43 3.04 3.90 -15.55
C LEU A 43 3.81 2.57 -15.62
N GLY A 44 3.39 1.59 -14.82
CA GLY A 44 4.01 0.27 -14.76
C GLY A 44 3.29 -0.76 -15.64
N ILE A 45 3.91 -1.19 -16.74
CA ILE A 45 3.40 -2.27 -17.60
C ILE A 45 4.17 -3.55 -17.30
N ALA A 46 3.51 -4.51 -16.63
CA ALA A 46 4.07 -5.85 -16.40
C ALA A 46 2.94 -6.87 -16.21
N GLN A 47 3.24 -8.15 -16.44
CA GLN A 47 2.29 -9.25 -16.23
C GLN A 47 1.95 -9.42 -14.73
N THR A 48 0.82 -10.03 -14.40
CA THR A 48 0.49 -10.41 -13.01
C THR A 48 1.51 -11.41 -12.47
N GLY A 49 1.75 -11.41 -11.15
CA GLY A 49 2.76 -12.29 -10.53
C GLY A 49 4.22 -11.83 -10.67
N THR A 50 4.48 -10.66 -11.28
CA THR A 50 5.84 -10.13 -11.49
C THR A 50 6.36 -9.26 -10.34
N GLY A 51 5.66 -9.22 -9.20
CA GLY A 51 6.08 -8.43 -8.04
C GLY A 51 5.70 -6.94 -8.09
N LYS A 52 4.70 -6.56 -8.91
CA LYS A 52 4.20 -5.18 -9.01
C LYS A 52 3.76 -4.60 -7.66
N THR A 53 3.12 -5.41 -6.81
CA THR A 53 2.60 -4.99 -5.51
C THR A 53 3.71 -4.41 -4.62
N ALA A 54 4.78 -5.17 -4.41
CA ALA A 54 5.95 -4.70 -3.69
C ALA A 54 6.65 -3.52 -4.39
N ALA A 55 6.61 -3.46 -5.72
CA ALA A 55 7.26 -2.40 -6.49
C ALA A 55 6.72 -1.00 -6.18
N TYR A 56 5.41 -0.86 -5.90
CA TYR A 56 4.84 0.43 -5.46
C TYR A 56 4.73 0.55 -3.92
N PHE A 57 4.58 -0.57 -3.18
CA PHE A 57 4.47 -0.49 -1.72
C PHE A 57 5.78 -0.15 -1.03
N ILE A 58 6.90 -0.75 -1.42
CA ILE A 58 8.22 -0.50 -0.81
C ILE A 58 8.53 1.02 -0.75
N PRO A 59 8.52 1.76 -1.89
CA PRO A 59 8.81 3.20 -1.87
C PRO A 59 7.72 4.01 -1.14
N LEU A 60 6.46 3.58 -1.19
CA LEU A 60 5.37 4.22 -0.45
C LEU A 60 5.59 4.12 1.07
N ILE A 61 5.88 2.93 1.58
CA ILE A 61 6.11 2.66 3.02
C ILE A 61 7.29 3.49 3.51
N MET A 62 8.38 3.51 2.74
CA MET A 62 9.56 4.30 3.05
C MET A 62 9.28 5.81 3.09
N LYS A 63 8.34 6.31 2.28
CA LYS A 63 7.94 7.73 2.27
C LYS A 63 7.10 8.10 3.49
N LEU A 64 6.27 7.19 4.01
CA LEU A 64 5.37 7.46 5.13
C LEU A 64 6.06 7.37 6.50
N ILE A 65 7.11 6.54 6.63
CA ILE A 65 8.01 6.37 7.79
C ILE A 65 7.31 5.86 9.07
N LYS A 66 6.30 6.57 9.58
CA LYS A 66 5.57 6.26 10.81
C LYS A 66 4.09 6.62 10.66
N ALA A 67 3.22 6.07 11.50
CA ALA A 67 1.83 6.48 11.58
C ALA A 67 1.69 7.97 11.93
N GLU A 68 0.72 8.64 11.30
CA GLU A 68 0.49 10.07 11.48
C GLU A 68 -0.99 10.42 11.27
N GLY A 69 -1.56 11.23 12.17
CA GLY A 69 -2.92 11.74 12.02
C GLY A 69 -4.00 10.67 12.05
N LYS A 70 -5.17 11.00 11.47
CA LYS A 70 -6.32 10.09 11.34
C LYS A 70 -6.67 9.75 9.89
N ASP A 71 -6.37 10.66 8.97
CA ASP A 71 -6.73 10.53 7.56
C ASP A 71 -5.65 9.77 6.77
N PRO A 72 -6.04 8.99 5.74
CA PRO A 72 -5.10 8.29 4.87
C PRO A 72 -4.17 9.26 4.16
N ARG A 73 -2.91 8.83 4.04
CA ARG A 73 -1.87 9.51 3.26
C ARG A 73 -1.62 8.84 1.92
N ALA A 74 -2.10 7.60 1.74
CA ALA A 74 -2.08 6.88 0.48
C ALA A 74 -3.33 6.03 0.26
N VAL A 75 -3.74 5.91 -1.01
CA VAL A 75 -4.85 5.07 -1.45
C VAL A 75 -4.39 4.20 -2.62
N ILE A 76 -4.74 2.92 -2.59
CA ILE A 76 -4.54 1.95 -3.65
C ILE A 76 -5.92 1.51 -4.12
N LEU A 77 -6.27 1.80 -5.36
CA LEU A 77 -7.53 1.42 -5.98
C LEU A 77 -7.38 0.10 -6.74
N VAL A 78 -8.30 -0.82 -6.47
CA VAL A 78 -8.35 -2.12 -7.14
C VAL A 78 -9.77 -2.42 -7.62
N PRO A 79 -9.94 -3.13 -8.76
CA PRO A 79 -11.24 -3.29 -9.39
C PRO A 79 -12.17 -4.26 -8.64
N THR A 80 -11.62 -5.24 -7.91
CA THR A 80 -12.41 -6.31 -7.32
C THR A 80 -12.11 -6.49 -5.83
N ARG A 81 -13.05 -7.12 -5.13
CA ARG A 81 -12.93 -7.44 -3.71
C ARG A 81 -11.78 -8.43 -3.48
N GLU A 82 -11.67 -9.42 -4.34
CA GLU A 82 -10.67 -10.48 -4.26
C GLU A 82 -9.26 -9.88 -4.37
N LEU A 83 -9.06 -8.95 -5.31
CA LEU A 83 -7.78 -8.27 -5.44
C LEU A 83 -7.52 -7.32 -4.25
N ALA A 84 -8.55 -6.69 -3.70
CA ALA A 84 -8.39 -5.86 -2.49
C ALA A 84 -7.90 -6.68 -1.31
N ILE A 85 -8.45 -7.87 -1.10
CA ILE A 85 -8.02 -8.78 -0.04
C ILE A 85 -6.56 -9.18 -0.26
N GLN A 86 -6.21 -9.66 -1.45
CA GLN A 86 -4.84 -10.07 -1.78
C GLN A 86 -3.82 -8.92 -1.60
N VAL A 87 -4.11 -7.75 -2.16
CA VAL A 87 -3.22 -6.58 -2.04
C VAL A 87 -3.16 -6.07 -0.59
N GLY A 88 -4.23 -6.23 0.17
CA GLY A 88 -4.29 -5.93 1.60
C GLY A 88 -3.42 -6.86 2.44
N GLU A 89 -3.40 -8.16 2.12
CA GLU A 89 -2.53 -9.16 2.74
C GLU A 89 -1.06 -8.89 2.42
N ASP A 90 -0.74 -8.64 1.13
CA ASP A 90 0.62 -8.24 0.72
C ASP A 90 1.10 -6.99 1.49
N LEU A 91 0.22 -6.00 1.67
CA LEU A 91 0.52 -4.80 2.45
C LEU A 91 0.73 -5.12 3.93
N HIS A 92 -0.12 -5.97 4.52
CA HIS A 92 -0.01 -6.37 5.91
C HIS A 92 1.38 -6.96 6.21
N ASP A 93 1.83 -7.89 5.36
CA ASP A 93 3.11 -8.57 5.54
C ASP A 93 4.30 -7.60 5.38
N LEU A 94 4.25 -6.70 4.38
CA LEU A 94 5.28 -5.68 4.20
C LEU A 94 5.34 -4.66 5.35
N LEU A 95 4.24 -4.46 6.08
CA LEU A 95 4.16 -3.54 7.21
C LEU A 95 4.50 -4.17 8.56
N LYS A 96 4.75 -5.49 8.62
CA LYS A 96 4.94 -6.25 9.87
C LYS A 96 5.92 -5.65 10.88
N PHE A 97 6.98 -5.01 10.38
CA PHE A 97 8.00 -4.37 11.21
C PHE A 97 7.94 -2.84 11.21
N THR A 98 6.75 -2.28 10.96
CA THR A 98 6.49 -0.84 10.95
C THR A 98 5.35 -0.49 11.89
N ASN A 99 5.20 0.81 12.19
CA ASN A 99 4.06 1.33 12.96
C ASN A 99 2.96 1.92 12.08
N LEU A 100 3.00 1.70 10.75
CA LEU A 100 1.98 2.25 9.85
C LEU A 100 0.68 1.46 9.96
N ARG A 101 -0.44 2.17 9.91
CA ARG A 101 -1.78 1.56 9.97
C ARG A 101 -2.34 1.45 8.56
N HIS A 102 -2.96 0.33 8.25
CA HIS A 102 -3.62 0.13 6.97
C HIS A 102 -5.05 -0.37 7.16
N ALA A 103 -5.85 -0.23 6.11
CA ALA A 103 -7.17 -0.80 6.04
C ALA A 103 -7.48 -1.26 4.62
N THR A 104 -8.18 -2.39 4.53
CA THR A 104 -8.63 -2.96 3.26
C THR A 104 -10.15 -2.87 3.19
N VAL A 105 -10.69 -2.09 2.25
CA VAL A 105 -12.12 -1.76 2.21
C VAL A 105 -12.74 -2.07 0.84
N TYR A 106 -13.71 -2.97 0.83
CA TYR A 106 -14.38 -3.44 -0.40
C TYR A 106 -15.89 -3.66 -0.21
N GLY A 107 -16.62 -3.92 -1.31
CA GLY A 107 -18.06 -4.19 -1.31
C GLY A 107 -18.46 -5.53 -0.64
N GLY A 108 -19.75 -5.70 -0.32
CA GLY A 108 -20.29 -6.98 0.20
C GLY A 108 -20.29 -7.13 1.73
N ILE A 109 -19.75 -6.15 2.46
CA ILE A 109 -19.86 -6.02 3.93
C ILE A 109 -20.47 -4.64 4.22
N GLY A 110 -21.21 -4.41 5.32
CA GLY A 110 -21.72 -3.07 5.65
C GLY A 110 -20.60 -2.02 5.76
N TRP A 111 -20.79 -0.82 5.21
CA TRP A 111 -19.77 0.25 5.21
C TRP A 111 -19.40 0.72 6.62
N THR A 112 -20.33 0.64 7.57
CA THR A 112 -20.12 1.03 8.98
C THR A 112 -18.98 0.22 9.62
N LYS A 113 -18.86 -1.07 9.31
CA LYS A 113 -17.74 -1.90 9.81
C LYS A 113 -16.39 -1.38 9.32
N HIS A 114 -16.32 -0.90 8.08
CA HIS A 114 -15.09 -0.28 7.55
C HIS A 114 -14.85 1.10 8.15
N ALA A 115 -15.91 1.89 8.41
CA ALA A 115 -15.79 3.15 9.11
C ALA A 115 -15.21 2.96 10.53
N ASP A 116 -15.69 1.95 11.27
CA ASP A 116 -15.17 1.62 12.60
C ASP A 116 -13.71 1.17 12.55
N MET A 117 -13.31 0.41 11.53
CA MET A 117 -11.92 -0.04 11.34
C MET A 117 -10.96 1.13 11.12
N ILE A 118 -11.36 2.18 10.38
CA ILE A 118 -10.50 3.33 10.09
C ILE A 118 -10.59 4.45 11.13
N LYS A 119 -11.59 4.43 12.02
CA LYS A 119 -11.84 5.46 13.04
C LYS A 119 -10.67 5.76 13.99
N PRO A 120 -9.85 4.79 14.44
CA PRO A 120 -8.63 5.06 15.21
C PRO A 120 -7.56 5.83 14.42
N GLY A 121 -7.71 5.88 13.10
CA GLY A 121 -6.83 6.50 12.13
C GLY A 121 -6.16 5.48 11.23
N VAL A 122 -5.91 5.87 9.99
CA VAL A 122 -5.37 4.99 8.94
C VAL A 122 -4.34 5.75 8.11
N ASP A 123 -3.25 5.09 7.72
CA ASP A 123 -2.19 5.71 6.91
C ASP A 123 -2.29 5.32 5.44
N ILE A 124 -2.66 4.06 5.16
CA ILE A 124 -2.78 3.48 3.82
C ILE A 124 -4.13 2.78 3.67
N ILE A 125 -4.87 3.05 2.60
CA ILE A 125 -6.11 2.34 2.29
C ILE A 125 -5.94 1.56 0.99
N VAL A 126 -6.24 0.26 1.01
CA VAL A 126 -6.49 -0.55 -0.20
C VAL A 126 -8.00 -0.65 -0.39
N ALA A 127 -8.52 -0.24 -1.55
CA ALA A 127 -9.96 -0.14 -1.71
C ALA A 127 -10.50 -0.49 -3.09
N THR A 128 -11.74 -0.99 -3.13
CA THR A 128 -12.55 -0.88 -4.34
C THR A 128 -13.18 0.51 -4.44
N PRO A 129 -13.30 1.09 -5.67
CA PRO A 129 -13.77 2.46 -5.85
C PRO A 129 -15.12 2.75 -5.18
N GLY A 130 -16.11 1.84 -5.34
CA GLY A 130 -17.44 2.01 -4.76
C GLY A 130 -17.41 2.13 -3.23
N ARG A 131 -16.66 1.26 -2.55
CA ARG A 131 -16.58 1.30 -1.08
C ARG A 131 -15.84 2.53 -0.57
N LEU A 132 -14.75 2.92 -1.23
CA LEU A 132 -14.04 4.14 -0.85
C LEU A 132 -14.95 5.36 -0.97
N TRP A 133 -15.77 5.41 -2.02
CA TRP A 133 -16.76 6.46 -2.24
C TRP A 133 -17.86 6.48 -1.17
N ASP A 134 -18.39 5.32 -0.78
CA ASP A 134 -19.37 5.21 0.31
C ASP A 134 -18.83 5.81 1.61
N LEU A 135 -17.58 5.46 1.98
CA LEU A 135 -16.93 5.96 3.20
C LEU A 135 -16.70 7.47 3.15
N TYR A 136 -16.31 8.00 2.00
CA TYR A 136 -16.12 9.45 1.81
C TYR A 136 -17.44 10.21 1.91
N LYS A 137 -18.49 9.72 1.26
CA LYS A 137 -19.84 10.32 1.33
C LYS A 137 -20.42 10.31 2.74
N ALA A 138 -20.12 9.27 3.52
CA ALA A 138 -20.52 9.17 4.92
C ALA A 138 -19.62 9.99 5.86
N GLU A 139 -18.67 10.77 5.33
CA GLU A 139 -17.67 11.53 6.10
C GLU A 139 -16.82 10.68 7.05
N ALA A 140 -16.76 9.37 6.81
CA ALA A 140 -15.95 8.43 7.60
C ALA A 140 -14.46 8.50 7.26
N VAL A 141 -14.12 9.03 6.08
CA VAL A 141 -12.74 9.25 5.63
C VAL A 141 -12.61 10.58 4.90
N SER A 142 -11.51 11.30 5.15
CA SER A 142 -11.15 12.52 4.42
C SER A 142 -9.96 12.27 3.49
N PHE A 143 -10.02 12.83 2.28
CA PHE A 143 -8.97 12.70 1.25
C PHE A 143 -7.95 13.84 1.28
N LYS A 144 -8.09 14.80 2.20
CA LYS A 144 -7.25 16.02 2.25
C LYS A 144 -5.77 15.76 2.50
N LYS A 145 -5.41 14.58 3.03
CA LYS A 145 -4.04 14.20 3.38
C LYS A 145 -3.41 13.20 2.40
N ILE A 146 -4.15 12.76 1.39
CA ILE A 146 -3.64 11.82 0.39
C ILE A 146 -2.53 12.49 -0.43
N LYS A 147 -1.36 11.86 -0.47
CA LYS A 147 -0.18 12.29 -1.25
C LYS A 147 0.26 11.25 -2.28
N THR A 148 -0.37 10.07 -2.28
CA THR A 148 -0.09 8.98 -3.22
C THR A 148 -1.38 8.26 -3.57
N LEU A 149 -1.61 8.07 -4.86
CA LEU A 149 -2.66 7.24 -5.43
C LEU A 149 -2.01 6.17 -6.29
N VAL A 150 -2.48 4.94 -6.18
CA VAL A 150 -2.11 3.80 -7.04
C VAL A 150 -3.37 3.24 -7.67
#